data_AF-A0A355AEA4-F1
#
_entry.id   AF-A0A355AEA4-F1
#
_cell.length_a   1.000
_cell.length_b   1.000
_cell.length_c   1.000
_cell.angle_alpha   90.00
_cell.angle_beta   90.00
_cell.angle_gamma   90.00
#
_symmetry.space_group_name_H-M   'P 1'
#
loop_
_entity.id
_entity.type
_entity.pdbx_description
1 polymer ?
#
loop_
_entity_poly.entity_id
_entity_poly.type
_entity_poly.pdbx_seq_one_letter_code
_entity_poly.pdbx_strand_id
1 'polypeptide(L)'
;QLLVLFRQKGFEGINLFIENNVPKHEREKVKEYYFDQVSLALQSIYLELVEPIEPETKKLSEFDKQWFEDAIVVINSLSKYGPPLYFELTSFEHIEATGLQITKSPGKNTVFFGSTLLIIGIFILFYLRQKRIWIAYSSTDNTITVAGKDSRDLPENKHEFAKLANIIKNDLKGRE
;
A
#
# COMPACT_ATOMS: atom_id res chain seq x y z
N GLN A 1 -10.62 12.00 -49.24
CA GLN A 1 -11.74 12.78 -48.65
C GLN A 1 -12.43 12.01 -47.52
N LEU A 2 -12.77 10.74 -47.73
CA LEU A 2 -13.52 9.93 -46.75
C LEU A 2 -12.76 9.70 -45.42
N LEU A 3 -11.45 9.42 -45.46
CA LEU A 3 -10.61 9.34 -44.26
C LEU A 3 -10.49 10.66 -43.47
N VAL A 4 -10.70 11.81 -44.13
CA VAL A 4 -10.70 13.12 -43.46
C VAL A 4 -12.00 13.31 -42.67
N LEU A 5 -13.13 12.88 -43.24
CA LEU A 5 -14.43 12.89 -42.56
C LEU A 5 -14.42 11.96 -41.35
N PHE A 6 -13.86 10.75 -41.51
CA PHE A 6 -13.68 9.80 -40.41
C PHE A 6 -12.81 10.37 -39.28
N ARG A 7 -11.68 11.02 -39.61
CA ARG A 7 -10.79 11.62 -38.62
C ARG A 7 -11.46 12.73 -37.79
N GLN A 8 -12.38 13.48 -38.38
CA GLN A 8 -13.02 14.62 -37.71
C GLN A 8 -14.22 14.21 -36.86
N LYS A 9 -15.03 13.26 -37.33
CA LYS A 9 -16.33 12.92 -36.72
C LYS A 9 -16.64 11.42 -36.67
N GLY A 10 -15.64 10.55 -36.88
CA GLY A 10 -15.84 9.10 -36.95
C GLY A 10 -16.79 8.69 -38.08
N PHE A 11 -17.44 7.53 -37.92
CA PHE A 11 -18.47 7.06 -38.86
C PHE A 11 -19.67 8.00 -38.98
N GLU A 12 -19.92 8.85 -38.00
CA GLU A 12 -21.00 9.84 -38.05
C GLU A 12 -20.74 10.91 -39.12
N GLY A 13 -19.47 11.31 -39.30
CA GLY A 13 -19.08 12.21 -40.39
C GLY A 13 -19.37 11.62 -41.78
N ILE A 14 -19.26 10.31 -41.91
CA ILE A 14 -19.54 9.58 -43.16
C ILE A 14 -21.06 9.48 -43.37
N ASN A 15 -21.83 9.17 -42.32
CA ASN A 15 -23.30 9.14 -42.39
C ASN A 15 -23.87 10.49 -42.86
N LEU A 16 -23.42 11.60 -42.24
CA LEU A 16 -23.87 12.94 -42.61
C LEU A 16 -23.50 13.30 -44.05
N PHE A 17 -22.35 12.83 -44.54
CA PHE A 17 -21.96 13.04 -45.93
C PHE A 17 -22.88 12.27 -46.89
N ILE A 18 -23.19 11.01 -46.58
CA ILE A 18 -24.10 10.18 -47.40
C ILE A 18 -25.51 10.75 -47.42
N GLU A 19 -26.04 11.17 -46.26
CA GLU A 19 -27.40 11.71 -46.19
C GLU A 19 -27.61 12.98 -47.03
N ASN A 20 -26.58 13.83 -47.09
CA ASN A 20 -26.61 15.09 -47.82
C ASN A 20 -26.30 14.95 -49.31
N ASN A 21 -25.55 13.92 -49.72
CA ASN A 21 -25.04 13.80 -51.10
C ASN A 21 -25.60 12.60 -51.88
N VAL A 22 -26.25 11.63 -51.22
CA VAL A 22 -26.72 10.39 -51.84
C VAL A 22 -28.26 10.26 -51.78
N PRO A 23 -28.93 9.96 -52.92
CA PRO A 23 -30.37 9.71 -52.97
C PRO A 23 -30.81 8.57 -52.04
N LYS A 24 -32.00 8.70 -51.42
CA LYS A 24 -32.51 7.77 -50.37
C LYS A 24 -32.43 6.29 -50.72
N HIS A 25 -32.59 5.92 -51.99
CA HIS A 25 -32.62 4.54 -52.45
C HIS A 25 -31.24 3.88 -52.53
N GLU A 26 -30.15 4.65 -52.56
CA GLU A 26 -28.78 4.13 -52.67
C GLU A 26 -27.99 4.26 -51.36
N ARG A 27 -28.53 4.96 -50.36
CA ARG A 27 -27.81 5.30 -49.13
C ARG A 27 -27.26 4.09 -48.40
N GLU A 28 -28.06 3.03 -48.26
CA GLU A 28 -27.66 1.85 -47.49
C GLU A 28 -26.47 1.14 -48.15
N LYS A 29 -26.56 0.93 -49.48
CA LYS A 29 -25.50 0.31 -50.27
C LYS A 29 -24.21 1.14 -50.28
N VAL A 30 -24.34 2.46 -50.39
CA VAL A 30 -23.17 3.37 -50.36
C VAL A 30 -22.55 3.44 -48.97
N LYS A 31 -23.37 3.35 -47.92
CA LYS A 31 -22.91 3.34 -46.52
C LYS A 31 -22.11 2.09 -46.20
N GLU A 32 -22.63 0.92 -46.55
CA GLU A 32 -21.92 -0.36 -46.40
C GLU A 32 -20.56 -0.29 -47.11
N TYR A 33 -20.56 0.09 -48.39
CA TYR A 33 -19.31 0.24 -49.15
C TYR A 33 -18.31 1.22 -48.51
N TYR A 34 -18.77 2.40 -48.07
CA TYR A 34 -17.89 3.39 -47.45
C TYR A 34 -17.35 2.94 -46.08
N PHE A 35 -18.14 2.22 -45.30
CA PHE A 35 -17.71 1.69 -44.02
C PHE A 35 -16.64 0.61 -44.23
N ASP A 36 -16.86 -0.30 -45.18
CA ASP A 36 -15.89 -1.35 -45.53
C ASP A 36 -14.56 -0.75 -46.01
N GLN A 37 -14.59 0.27 -46.87
CA GLN A 37 -13.37 0.93 -47.35
C GLN A 37 -12.57 1.58 -46.22
N VAL A 38 -13.23 2.15 -45.21
CA VAL A 38 -12.56 2.71 -44.03
C VAL A 38 -11.98 1.62 -43.16
N SER A 39 -12.76 0.58 -42.88
CA SER A 39 -12.33 -0.56 -42.08
C SER A 39 -11.10 -1.22 -42.69
N LEU A 40 -11.08 -1.43 -44.01
CA LEU A 40 -9.92 -1.97 -44.74
C LEU A 40 -8.69 -1.06 -44.65
N ALA A 41 -8.88 0.26 -44.78
CA ALA A 41 -7.79 1.21 -44.64
C ALA A 41 -7.20 1.21 -43.21
N LEU A 42 -8.06 1.13 -42.19
CA LEU A 42 -7.64 1.04 -40.78
C LEU A 42 -6.94 -0.29 -40.48
N GLN A 43 -7.44 -1.41 -41.01
CA GLN A 43 -6.78 -2.72 -40.91
C GLN A 43 -5.39 -2.70 -41.54
N SER A 44 -5.24 -2.03 -42.70
CA SER A 44 -3.95 -1.90 -43.37
C SER A 44 -2.95 -1.12 -42.53
N ILE A 45 -3.38 -0.02 -41.90
CA ILE A 45 -2.54 0.79 -40.99
C ILE A 45 -2.20 0.00 -39.72
N TYR A 46 -3.16 -0.77 -39.18
CA TYR A 46 -2.93 -1.61 -38.02
C TYR A 46 -1.83 -2.65 -38.28
N LEU A 47 -1.90 -3.33 -39.43
CA LEU A 47 -0.86 -4.28 -39.85
C LEU A 47 0.50 -3.62 -40.00
N GLU A 48 0.56 -2.46 -40.65
CA GLU A 48 1.81 -1.70 -40.82
C GLU A 48 2.44 -1.28 -39.48
N LEU A 49 1.63 -0.99 -38.47
CA LEU A 49 2.11 -0.60 -37.14
C LEU A 49 2.56 -1.79 -36.28
N VAL A 50 1.93 -2.95 -36.46
CA VAL A 50 2.16 -4.15 -35.65
C VAL A 50 3.31 -5.00 -36.21
N GLU A 51 3.50 -5.04 -37.53
CA GLU A 51 4.57 -5.79 -38.22
C GLU A 51 5.99 -5.54 -37.67
N PRO A 52 6.40 -4.31 -37.27
CA PRO A 52 7.72 -4.06 -36.69
C PRO A 52 7.86 -4.51 -35.22
N ILE A 53 6.74 -4.68 -34.51
CA ILE A 53 6.70 -4.98 -33.06
C ILE A 53 6.66 -6.49 -32.84
N GLU A 54 5.92 -7.20 -33.68
CA GLU A 54 5.78 -8.65 -33.65
C GLU A 54 6.03 -9.21 -35.07
N PRO A 55 7.29 -9.49 -35.45
CA PRO A 55 7.63 -9.97 -36.81
C PRO A 55 7.05 -11.36 -37.13
N GLU A 56 6.52 -12.05 -36.12
CA GLU A 56 5.81 -13.33 -36.26
C GLU A 56 4.29 -13.19 -36.27
N THR A 57 3.72 -11.98 -36.38
CA THR A 57 2.26 -11.82 -36.45
C THR A 57 1.72 -12.68 -37.57
N LYS A 58 1.08 -13.78 -37.15
CA LYS A 58 0.43 -14.75 -38.00
C LYS A 58 -0.47 -14.02 -38.97
N LYS A 59 -0.61 -14.57 -40.18
CA LYS A 59 -1.70 -14.23 -41.10
C LYS A 59 -2.96 -13.98 -40.27
N LEU A 60 -3.51 -12.77 -40.36
CA LEU A 60 -4.73 -12.41 -39.63
C LEU A 60 -5.75 -13.53 -39.78
N SER A 61 -6.08 -14.18 -38.67
CA SER A 61 -7.17 -15.13 -38.64
C SER A 61 -8.46 -14.40 -39.01
N GLU A 62 -9.45 -15.14 -39.49
CA GLU A 62 -10.80 -14.59 -39.71
C GLU A 62 -11.36 -13.98 -38.41
N PHE A 63 -11.00 -14.56 -37.26
CA PHE A 63 -11.31 -14.03 -35.94
C PHE A 63 -10.66 -12.65 -35.68
N ASP A 64 -9.40 -12.45 -36.04
CA ASP A 64 -8.67 -11.21 -35.77
C ASP A 64 -9.24 -10.04 -36.57
N LYS A 65 -9.67 -10.32 -37.82
CA LYS A 65 -10.34 -9.35 -38.68
C LYS A 65 -11.69 -8.94 -38.11
N GLN A 66 -12.51 -9.91 -37.73
CA GLN A 66 -13.82 -9.65 -37.15
C GLN A 66 -13.70 -8.89 -35.83
N TRP A 67 -12.77 -9.29 -34.97
CA TRP A 67 -12.50 -8.58 -33.71
C TRP A 67 -12.08 -7.12 -33.95
N PHE A 68 -11.22 -6.88 -34.94
CA PHE A 68 -10.77 -5.53 -35.28
C PHE A 68 -11.94 -4.67 -35.79
N GLU A 69 -12.78 -5.21 -36.67
CA GLU A 69 -13.98 -4.53 -37.16
C GLU A 69 -14.94 -4.17 -36.01
N ASP A 70 -15.22 -5.14 -35.12
CA ASP A 70 -16.05 -4.93 -33.94
C ASP A 70 -15.48 -3.88 -32.99
N ALA A 71 -14.17 -3.93 -32.71
CA ALA A 71 -13.49 -2.97 -31.85
C ALA A 71 -13.58 -1.53 -32.41
N ILE A 72 -13.36 -1.37 -33.72
CA ILE A 72 -13.48 -0.08 -34.40
C ILE A 72 -14.93 0.44 -34.33
N VAL A 73 -15.93 -0.42 -34.54
CA VAL A 73 -17.35 -0.05 -34.41
C VAL A 73 -17.69 0.39 -32.97
N VAL A 74 -17.22 -0.35 -31.95
CA VAL A 74 -17.45 -0.04 -30.54
C VAL A 74 -16.79 1.28 -30.13
N ILE A 75 -15.52 1.50 -30.49
CA ILE A 75 -14.78 2.73 -30.18
C ILE A 75 -15.48 3.95 -30.77
N ASN A 76 -15.96 3.85 -32.02
CA ASN A 76 -16.70 4.93 -32.65
C ASN A 76 -18.07 5.15 -32.00
N SER A 77 -18.71 4.08 -31.53
CA SER A 77 -20.00 4.14 -30.83
C SER A 77 -19.88 4.70 -29.42
N LEU A 78 -18.69 4.66 -28.80
CA LEU A 78 -18.45 5.20 -27.46
C LEU A 78 -18.78 6.70 -27.38
N SER A 79 -18.61 7.45 -28.48
CA SER A 79 -19.00 8.87 -28.55
C SER A 79 -20.51 9.11 -28.39
N LYS A 80 -21.35 8.10 -28.66
CA LYS A 80 -22.81 8.15 -28.47
C LYS A 80 -23.21 7.88 -27.03
N TYR A 81 -22.40 7.11 -26.31
CA TYR A 81 -22.52 6.99 -24.88
C TYR A 81 -21.99 8.31 -24.30
N GLY A 82 -22.82 9.03 -23.53
CA GLY A 82 -22.47 10.35 -23.00
C GLY A 82 -21.18 10.35 -22.15
N PRO A 83 -20.81 11.49 -21.53
CA PRO A 83 -19.63 11.54 -20.68
C PRO A 83 -19.69 10.37 -19.67
N PRO A 84 -18.58 9.63 -19.45
CA PRO A 84 -18.57 8.53 -18.50
C PRO A 84 -19.03 9.08 -17.15
N LEU A 85 -20.26 8.74 -16.76
CA LEU A 85 -20.86 9.22 -15.51
C LEU A 85 -20.21 8.44 -14.38
N TYR A 86 -19.17 9.03 -13.80
CA TYR A 86 -18.57 8.53 -12.58
C TYR A 86 -19.44 8.97 -11.41
N PHE A 87 -20.24 8.03 -10.88
CA PHE A 87 -21.06 8.27 -9.70
C PHE A 87 -20.20 8.12 -8.45
N GLU A 88 -19.70 9.24 -7.93
CA GLU A 88 -19.05 9.30 -6.63
C GLU A 88 -20.07 9.67 -5.56
N LEU A 89 -20.18 8.82 -4.53
CA LEU A 89 -21.00 9.11 -3.36
C LEU A 89 -20.28 10.15 -2.50
N THR A 90 -20.58 11.43 -2.72
CA THR A 90 -19.96 12.56 -2.00
C THR A 90 -20.37 12.65 -0.52
N SER A 91 -21.45 11.97 -0.12
CA SER A 91 -22.03 12.08 1.23
C SER A 91 -22.58 10.73 1.73
N PHE A 92 -21.87 9.63 1.48
CA PHE A 92 -22.22 8.36 2.12
C PHE A 92 -21.70 8.37 3.57
N GLU A 93 -22.51 8.92 4.48
CA GLU A 93 -22.30 8.77 5.91
C GLU A 93 -22.78 7.37 6.32
N HIS A 94 -21.83 6.47 6.51
CA HIS A 94 -22.12 5.09 6.88
C HIS A 94 -22.61 5.03 8.34
N ILE A 95 -23.93 5.16 8.53
CA ILE A 95 -24.56 4.98 9.84
C ILE A 95 -24.74 3.47 10.07
N GLU A 96 -23.72 2.82 10.64
CA GLU A 96 -23.84 1.44 11.12
C GLU A 96 -24.88 1.38 12.24
N ALA A 97 -26.14 1.06 11.94
CA ALA A 97 -27.21 0.89 12.92
C ALA A 97 -27.08 -0.44 13.70
N THR A 98 -25.89 -0.74 14.22
CA THR A 98 -25.74 -1.75 15.27
C THR A 98 -26.16 -1.08 16.58
N GLY A 99 -27.19 -1.62 17.25
CA GLY A 99 -27.69 -1.13 18.54
C GLY A 99 -26.66 -1.13 19.68
N LEU A 100 -25.40 -1.45 19.39
CA LEU A 100 -24.23 -1.35 20.26
C LEU A 100 -23.09 -0.58 19.57
N GLN A 101 -23.37 0.52 18.85
CA GLN A 101 -22.35 1.50 18.46
C GLN A 101 -21.84 2.28 19.68
N ILE A 102 -21.10 1.61 20.55
CA ILE A 102 -20.23 2.28 21.51
C ILE A 102 -18.88 2.41 20.81
N THR A 103 -18.74 3.41 19.92
CA THR A 103 -17.45 3.77 19.27
C THR A 103 -16.40 4.24 20.28
N LYS A 104 -16.79 4.41 21.55
CA LYS A 104 -15.94 4.80 22.66
C LYS A 104 -16.16 3.88 23.85
N SER A 105 -15.43 2.76 23.91
CA SER A 105 -15.54 1.81 25.04
C SER A 105 -15.18 2.51 26.37
N PRO A 106 -16.15 2.74 27.27
CA PRO A 106 -15.92 3.44 28.54
C PRO A 106 -15.16 2.50 29.48
N GLY A 107 -13.82 2.56 29.42
CA GLY A 107 -12.93 1.63 30.12
C GLY A 107 -11.61 1.39 29.40
N LYS A 108 -11.51 1.78 28.11
CA LYS A 108 -10.27 1.66 27.33
C LYS A 108 -9.08 2.28 28.07
N ASN A 109 -9.22 3.52 28.57
CA ASN A 109 -8.10 4.22 29.22
C ASN A 109 -7.59 3.49 30.47
N THR A 110 -8.49 2.92 31.28
CA THR A 110 -8.11 2.17 32.49
C THR A 110 -7.37 0.87 32.15
N VAL A 111 -7.84 0.15 31.12
CA VAL A 111 -7.19 -1.09 30.65
C VAL A 111 -5.79 -0.80 30.09
N PHE A 112 -5.65 0.26 29.27
CA PHE A 112 -4.35 0.66 28.73
C PHE A 112 -3.39 1.17 29.81
N PHE A 113 -3.90 1.84 30.85
CA PHE A 113 -3.10 2.24 32.00
C PHE A 113 -2.60 1.02 32.77
N GLY A 114 -3.47 0.04 33.04
CA GLY A 114 -3.11 -1.20 33.71
C GLY A 114 -2.10 -2.04 32.92
N SER A 115 -2.30 -2.18 31.60
CA SER A 115 -1.36 -2.92 30.75
C SER A 115 0.01 -2.24 30.67
N THR A 116 0.05 -0.91 30.62
CA THR A 116 1.31 -0.13 30.68
C THR A 116 2.04 -0.38 31.99
N LEU A 117 1.32 -0.37 33.12
CA LEU A 117 1.91 -0.60 34.44
C LEU A 117 2.46 -2.02 34.58
N LEU A 118 1.80 -3.02 34.00
CA LEU A 118 2.30 -4.41 33.96
C LEU A 118 3.58 -4.54 33.14
N ILE A 119 3.65 -3.88 31.98
CA ILE A 119 4.86 -3.87 31.14
C ILE A 119 6.04 -3.28 31.94
N ILE A 120 5.82 -2.14 32.62
CA ILE A 120 6.83 -1.52 33.48
C ILE A 120 7.24 -2.46 34.63
N GLY A 121 6.27 -3.13 35.28
CA GLY A 121 6.55 -4.09 36.35
C GLY A 121 7.42 -5.26 35.92
N ILE A 122 7.18 -5.79 34.72
CA ILE A 122 8.04 -6.81 34.09
C ILE A 122 9.45 -6.29 33.87
N PHE A 123 9.60 -5.07 33.34
CA PHE A 123 10.93 -4.47 33.18
C PHE A 123 11.66 -4.30 34.52
N ILE A 124 10.97 -3.83 35.55
CA ILE A 124 11.55 -3.72 36.90
C ILE A 124 12.01 -5.10 37.39
N LEU A 125 11.19 -6.15 37.25
CA LEU A 125 11.57 -7.51 37.64
C LEU A 125 12.80 -8.03 36.89
N PHE A 126 12.94 -7.70 35.61
CA PHE A 126 14.09 -8.12 34.80
C PHE A 126 15.37 -7.33 35.09
N TYR A 127 15.26 -6.03 35.37
CA TYR A 127 16.39 -5.11 35.48
C TYR A 127 16.82 -4.82 36.93
N LEU A 128 15.91 -4.88 37.90
CA LEU A 128 16.18 -4.55 39.29
C LEU A 128 16.83 -5.77 39.98
N ARG A 129 18.16 -5.82 39.88
CA ARG A 129 19.00 -6.91 40.40
C ARG A 129 19.11 -6.81 41.93
N GLN A 130 18.78 -7.91 42.62
CA GLN A 130 18.98 -7.97 44.08
C GLN A 130 20.48 -8.11 44.41
N LYS A 131 21.15 -7.02 44.78
CA LYS A 131 22.52 -7.03 45.31
C LYS A 131 22.48 -7.19 46.84
N ARG A 132 23.15 -8.21 47.38
CA ARG A 132 23.27 -8.40 48.85
C ARG A 132 24.72 -8.19 49.26
N ILE A 133 24.95 -7.29 50.21
CA ILE A 133 26.27 -7.01 50.78
C ILE A 133 26.18 -7.22 52.29
N TRP A 134 27.14 -7.96 52.84
CA TRP A 134 27.31 -8.18 54.27
C TRP A 134 28.62 -7.55 54.73
N ILE A 135 28.59 -6.90 55.89
CA ILE A 135 29.74 -6.32 56.56
C ILE A 135 29.80 -6.96 57.94
N ALA A 136 30.91 -7.62 58.26
CA ALA A 136 31.17 -8.20 59.57
C ALA A 136 32.36 -7.48 60.20
N TYR A 137 32.21 -7.06 61.46
CA TYR A 137 33.26 -6.47 62.27
C TYR A 137 33.70 -7.48 63.33
N SER A 138 35.00 -7.79 63.38
CA SER A 138 35.59 -8.63 64.43
C SER A 138 36.39 -7.75 65.39
N SER A 139 35.95 -7.67 66.65
CA SER A 139 36.61 -6.86 67.68
C SER A 139 37.91 -7.49 68.19
N THR A 140 38.15 -8.77 67.93
CA THR A 140 39.34 -9.50 68.42
C THR A 140 40.58 -9.20 67.58
N ASP A 141 40.40 -9.04 66.27
CA ASP A 141 41.50 -8.79 65.31
C ASP A 141 41.45 -7.36 64.72
N ASN A 142 40.51 -6.52 65.16
CA ASN A 142 40.23 -5.19 64.60
C ASN A 142 40.05 -5.19 63.07
N THR A 143 39.48 -6.27 62.52
CA THR A 143 39.30 -6.46 61.08
C THR A 143 37.85 -6.29 60.65
N ILE A 144 37.66 -5.66 59.49
CA ILE A 144 36.36 -5.53 58.82
C ILE A 144 36.37 -6.44 57.60
N THR A 145 35.48 -7.42 57.59
CA THR A 145 35.28 -8.33 56.45
C THR A 145 34.04 -7.90 55.68
N VAL A 146 34.22 -7.61 54.39
CA VAL A 146 33.12 -7.27 53.46
C VAL A 146 32.93 -8.43 52.50
N ALA A 147 31.71 -8.95 52.40
CA ALA A 147 31.34 -10.00 51.46
C ALA A 147 30.10 -9.58 50.65
N GLY A 148 30.10 -9.83 49.35
CA GLY A 148 28.96 -9.52 48.46
C GLY A 148 28.49 -10.76 47.72
N LYS A 149 27.18 -10.92 47.55
CA LYS A 149 26.58 -11.92 46.66
C LYS A 149 25.68 -11.22 45.65
N ASP A 150 25.93 -11.51 44.39
CA ASP A 150 25.10 -11.09 43.26
C ASP A 150 24.42 -12.31 42.62
N SER A 151 23.23 -12.12 42.06
CA SER A 151 22.45 -13.17 41.40
C SER A 151 22.92 -13.48 39.97
N ARG A 152 23.75 -12.62 39.36
CA ARG A 152 24.40 -12.85 38.05
C ARG A 152 25.87 -12.48 38.14
N ASP A 153 26.79 -13.38 37.76
CA ASP A 153 28.24 -13.09 37.74
C ASP A 153 28.60 -12.36 36.44
N LEU A 154 28.60 -11.03 36.48
CA LEU A 154 29.07 -10.16 35.41
C LEU A 154 30.47 -9.64 35.76
N PRO A 155 31.39 -9.50 34.78
CA PRO A 155 32.75 -8.99 35.02
C PRO A 155 32.76 -7.61 35.71
N GLU A 156 31.78 -6.76 35.37
CA GLU A 156 31.60 -5.42 35.94
C GLU A 156 31.31 -5.42 37.44
N ASN A 157 30.68 -6.49 37.97
CA ASN A 157 30.36 -6.60 39.40
C ASN A 157 31.61 -6.66 40.28
N LYS A 158 32.69 -7.27 39.78
CA LYS A 158 33.98 -7.35 40.49
C LYS A 158 34.60 -5.96 40.60
N HIS A 159 34.47 -5.13 39.56
CA HIS A 159 34.94 -3.74 39.58
C HIS A 159 34.09 -2.85 40.51
N GLU A 160 32.77 -2.98 40.49
CA GLU A 160 31.88 -2.26 41.42
C GLU A 160 32.14 -2.65 42.88
N PHE A 161 32.28 -3.94 43.16
CA PHE A 161 32.59 -4.44 44.50
C PHE A 161 33.96 -3.95 44.98
N ALA A 162 34.98 -3.99 44.12
CA ALA A 162 36.30 -3.45 44.44
C ALA A 162 36.25 -1.94 44.72
N LYS A 163 35.43 -1.18 43.97
CA LYS A 163 35.21 0.25 44.21
C LYS A 163 34.56 0.50 45.57
N LEU A 164 33.52 -0.26 45.93
CA LEU A 164 32.86 -0.18 47.24
C LEU A 164 33.81 -0.55 48.39
N ALA A 165 34.59 -1.63 48.24
CA ALA A 165 35.57 -2.04 49.22
C ALA A 165 36.69 -0.99 49.41
N ASN A 166 37.14 -0.34 48.33
CA ASN A 166 38.12 0.74 48.39
C ASN A 166 37.56 2.00 49.06
N ILE A 167 36.29 2.36 48.82
CA ILE A 167 35.63 3.49 49.51
C ILE A 167 35.58 3.22 51.01
N ILE A 168 35.13 2.02 51.41
CA ILE A 168 35.06 1.62 52.83
C ILE A 168 36.47 1.64 53.46
N LYS A 169 37.48 1.12 52.77
CA LYS A 169 38.88 1.13 53.24
C LYS A 169 39.43 2.55 53.42
N ASN A 170 39.13 3.46 52.50
CA ASN A 170 39.61 4.84 52.56
C ASN A 170 38.91 5.63 53.67
N ASP A 171 37.61 5.45 53.87
CA ASP A 171 36.84 6.12 54.94
C ASP A 171 37.27 5.66 56.34
N LEU A 172 37.65 4.39 56.48
CA LEU A 172 38.20 3.84 57.73
C LEU A 172 39.62 4.35 58.00
N LYS A 173 40.43 4.58 56.96
CA LYS A 173 41.81 5.08 57.10
C LYS A 173 41.89 6.60 57.32
N GLY A 174 40.83 7.34 56.97
CA GLY A 174 40.72 8.78 57.20
C GLY A 174 40.15 9.17 58.57
N ARG A 175 39.84 8.19 59.43
CA ARG A 175 39.31 8.37 60.78
C ARG A 175 40.29 7.99 61.91
N GLU A 176 41.52 7.62 61.55
CA GLU A 176 42.67 7.62 62.47
C GLU A 176 43.40 8.97 62.40
#